data_AF-A0A2H9L3M8-F1
#
_entry.id   AF-A0A2H9L3M8-F1
#
_cell.length_a   1.000
_cell.length_b   1.000
_cell.length_c   1.000
_cell.angle_alpha   90.00
_cell.angle_beta   90.00
_cell.angle_gamma   90.00
#
_symmetry.space_group_name_H-M   'P 1'
#
loop_
_entity.id
_entity.type
_entity.pdbx_description
1 polymer ?
#
loop_
_entity_poly.entity_id
_entity_poly.type
_entity_poly.pdbx_seq_one_letter_code
_entity_poly.pdbx_strand_id
1 'polypeptide(L)'
;MSISKKLIEEGCRTGSITTDKHGNFIKEGDKEIKDLESRSKHLYELTFPVRFEVNEVNGKSYQTSMTPNSEIRIGGESPVYNTGFTSRLVLKVKSYDKSISVTELIFEGYCPVLAGNDISALIPKFKEEKLPFYLDGSGRTFYLDRKFKKKEITIRISILSPKGTVLGTYDAVNYEDFAKK
;
A
#
# COMPACT_ATOMS: atom_id res chain seq x y z
N MET A 1 -4.19 3.59 -24.56
CA MET A 1 -4.33 2.15 -24.90
C MET A 1 -3.51 1.35 -23.90
N SER A 2 -4.14 0.35 -23.30
CA SER A 2 -3.65 -0.36 -22.12
C SER A 2 -2.54 -1.35 -22.47
N ILE A 3 -1.42 -1.28 -21.76
CA ILE A 3 -0.24 -2.17 -21.86
C ILE A 3 -0.64 -3.66 -21.69
N SER A 4 -1.75 -3.91 -21.01
CA SER A 4 -2.33 -5.24 -20.80
C SER A 4 -2.83 -5.96 -22.06
N LYS A 5 -3.11 -5.27 -23.18
CA LYS A 5 -3.50 -5.97 -24.43
C LYS A 5 -2.32 -6.44 -25.27
N LYS A 6 -1.15 -5.80 -25.16
CA LYS A 6 0.05 -6.21 -25.90
C LYS A 6 0.66 -7.51 -25.36
N LEU A 7 0.43 -7.81 -24.09
CA LEU A 7 0.91 -9.03 -23.42
C LEU A 7 0.13 -10.31 -23.79
N ILE A 8 -1.03 -10.20 -24.45
CA ILE A 8 -1.86 -11.36 -24.79
C ILE A 8 -1.52 -11.91 -26.19
N GLU A 9 -1.05 -11.08 -27.13
CA GLU A 9 -0.77 -11.52 -28.51
C GLU A 9 0.68 -12.02 -28.73
N GLU A 10 1.64 -11.65 -27.87
CA GLU A 10 3.05 -12.08 -28.03
C GLU A 10 3.38 -13.41 -27.30
N GLY A 11 2.44 -13.96 -26.52
CA GLY A 11 2.64 -15.20 -25.74
C GLY A 11 2.72 -16.50 -26.55
N CYS A 12 2.63 -16.46 -27.88
CA CYS A 12 2.59 -17.67 -28.73
C CYS A 12 3.80 -17.84 -29.68
N ARG A 13 4.80 -16.96 -29.67
CA ARG A 13 6.01 -17.17 -30.49
C ARG A 13 7.29 -16.80 -29.75
N THR A 14 8.12 -17.83 -29.58
CA THR A 14 9.55 -17.80 -29.23
C THR A 14 9.90 -17.22 -27.86
N GLY A 15 9.83 -18.06 -26.82
CA GLY A 15 10.68 -17.84 -25.64
C GLY A 15 12.14 -17.95 -26.07
N SER A 16 12.89 -16.86 -25.95
CA SER A 16 14.32 -16.84 -26.28
C SER A 16 15.08 -17.51 -25.15
N ILE A 17 15.67 -18.66 -25.43
CA ILE A 17 16.50 -19.42 -24.48
C ILE A 17 17.88 -18.79 -24.50
N THR A 18 18.35 -18.25 -23.36
CA THR A 18 19.74 -17.79 -23.22
C THR A 18 20.49 -18.66 -22.24
N THR A 19 21.71 -19.06 -22.57
CA THR A 19 22.60 -19.87 -21.73
C THR A 19 23.62 -18.99 -21.00
N ASP A 20 23.92 -19.30 -19.74
CA ASP A 20 25.05 -18.68 -19.02
C ASP A 20 26.41 -19.22 -19.51
N LYS A 21 27.50 -18.67 -18.95
CA LYS A 21 28.89 -19.10 -19.24
C LYS A 21 29.18 -20.56 -18.82
N HIS A 22 28.22 -21.25 -18.19
CA HIS A 22 28.31 -22.63 -17.73
C HIS A 22 27.33 -23.56 -18.44
N GLY A 23 26.60 -23.08 -19.46
CA GLY A 23 25.70 -23.91 -20.27
C GLY A 23 24.34 -24.19 -19.64
N ASN A 24 23.96 -23.49 -18.56
CA ASN A 24 22.64 -23.65 -17.96
C ASN A 24 21.59 -22.87 -18.75
N PHE A 25 20.47 -23.53 -19.07
CA PHE A 25 19.31 -22.90 -19.70
C PHE A 25 18.69 -21.88 -18.73
N ILE A 26 18.86 -20.59 -19.00
CA ILE A 26 18.15 -19.56 -18.27
C ILE A 26 16.93 -19.18 -19.11
N LYS A 27 15.75 -19.61 -18.66
CA LYS A 27 14.49 -19.07 -19.18
C LYS A 27 14.49 -17.57 -18.82
N GLU A 28 14.20 -16.67 -19.75
CA GLU A 28 14.21 -15.22 -19.49
C GLU A 28 13.39 -14.82 -18.24
N GLY A 29 12.33 -15.57 -17.94
CA GLY A 29 11.54 -15.42 -16.71
C GLY A 29 12.33 -15.64 -15.40
N ASP A 30 13.35 -16.49 -15.38
CA ASP A 30 14.16 -16.73 -14.18
C ASP A 30 15.10 -15.56 -13.87
N LYS A 31 15.53 -14.80 -14.90
CA LYS A 31 16.31 -13.56 -14.70
C LYS A 31 15.43 -12.46 -14.13
N GLU A 32 14.21 -12.32 -14.66
CA GLU A 32 13.25 -11.32 -14.20
C GLU A 32 12.79 -11.61 -12.77
N ILE A 33 12.51 -12.88 -12.42
CA ILE A 33 12.17 -13.28 -11.05
C ILE A 33 13.33 -12.98 -10.09
N LYS A 34 14.57 -13.36 -10.43
CA LYS A 34 15.74 -13.09 -9.60
C LYS A 34 15.99 -11.59 -9.44
N ASP A 35 15.81 -10.82 -10.51
CA ASP A 35 15.93 -9.36 -10.46
C ASP A 35 14.88 -8.75 -9.53
N LEU A 36 13.61 -9.16 -9.63
CA LEU A 36 12.53 -8.71 -8.74
C LEU A 36 12.76 -9.15 -7.29
N GLU A 37 13.17 -10.40 -7.06
CA GLU A 37 13.55 -10.91 -5.75
C GLU A 37 14.67 -10.07 -5.13
N SER A 38 15.69 -9.71 -5.91
CA SER A 38 16.82 -8.92 -5.41
C SER A 38 16.46 -7.48 -5.04
N ARG A 39 15.43 -6.92 -5.69
CA ARG A 39 14.94 -5.56 -5.43
C ARG A 39 13.78 -5.50 -4.44
N SER A 40 13.12 -6.63 -4.20
CA SER A 40 12.00 -6.74 -3.28
C SER A 40 12.46 -6.53 -1.85
N LYS A 41 11.63 -5.84 -1.07
CA LYS A 41 11.85 -5.61 0.35
C LYS A 41 10.63 -6.05 1.15
N HIS A 42 10.81 -6.22 2.45
CA HIS A 42 9.68 -6.41 3.35
C HIS A 42 8.87 -5.12 3.50
N LEU A 43 7.56 -5.24 3.74
CA LEU A 43 6.68 -4.08 3.85
C LEU A 43 7.11 -3.10 4.94
N TYR A 44 7.57 -3.59 6.10
CA TYR A 44 8.03 -2.73 7.19
C TYR A 44 9.23 -1.85 6.79
N GLU A 45 10.09 -2.32 5.88
CA GLU A 45 11.24 -1.57 5.36
C GLU A 45 10.84 -0.47 4.36
N LEU A 46 9.61 -0.57 3.84
CA LEU A 46 9.05 0.38 2.89
C LEU A 46 8.11 1.37 3.58
N THR A 47 8.15 1.48 4.91
CA THR A 47 7.41 2.48 5.67
C THR A 47 8.34 3.60 6.13
N PHE A 48 7.97 4.85 5.82
CA PHE A 48 8.84 6.00 6.07
C PHE A 48 8.12 7.04 6.94
N PRO A 49 8.72 7.47 8.07
CA PRO A 49 8.19 8.56 8.85
C PRO A 49 8.51 9.89 8.16
N VAL A 50 7.48 10.71 7.96
CA VAL A 50 7.61 12.03 7.33
C VAL A 50 6.89 13.07 8.17
N ARG A 51 7.49 14.27 8.31
CA ARG A 51 6.92 15.37 9.09
C ARG A 51 6.11 16.32 8.21
N PHE A 52 4.96 16.73 8.74
CA PHE A 52 4.03 17.61 8.06
C PHE A 52 3.42 18.63 9.02
N GLU A 53 3.08 19.79 8.47
CA GLU A 53 2.12 20.73 9.03
C GLU A 53 0.73 20.40 8.46
N VAL A 54 -0.29 20.30 9.32
CA VAL A 54 -1.67 20.03 8.90
C VAL A 54 -2.39 21.33 8.59
N ASN A 55 -2.85 21.51 7.36
CA ASN A 55 -3.56 22.73 6.95
C ASN A 55 -5.08 22.58 7.10
N GLU A 56 -5.62 21.39 6.81
CA GLU A 56 -7.06 21.13 6.81
C GLU A 56 -7.32 19.68 7.21
N VAL A 57 -8.39 19.45 7.97
CA VAL A 57 -8.81 18.12 8.43
C VAL A 57 -10.23 17.85 7.96
N ASN A 58 -10.39 16.86 7.09
CA ASN A 58 -11.70 16.43 6.59
C ASN A 58 -12.01 15.01 7.06
N GLY A 59 -12.98 14.89 7.98
CA GLY A 59 -13.52 13.60 8.40
C GLY A 59 -14.60 13.11 7.45
N LYS A 60 -14.54 11.83 7.08
CA LYS A 60 -15.60 11.14 6.35
C LYS A 60 -15.99 9.88 7.12
N SER A 61 -17.28 9.73 7.38
CA SER A 61 -17.84 8.51 7.97
C SER A 61 -18.59 7.75 6.89
N TYR A 62 -18.33 6.45 6.79
CA TYR A 62 -18.99 5.56 5.84
C TYR A 62 -19.71 4.47 6.62
N GLN A 63 -20.94 4.16 6.22
CA GLN A 63 -21.65 3.01 6.77
C GLN A 63 -21.00 1.73 6.26
N THR A 64 -20.77 0.78 7.15
CA THR A 64 -20.28 -0.55 6.81
C THR A 64 -21.44 -1.54 6.84
N SER A 65 -21.36 -2.51 5.95
CA SER A 65 -22.29 -3.63 5.93
C SER A 65 -21.53 -4.95 5.90
N MET A 66 -22.14 -5.97 6.50
CA MET A 66 -21.57 -7.30 6.61
C MET A 66 -22.68 -8.34 6.48
N THR A 67 -22.33 -9.45 5.86
CA THR A 67 -23.09 -10.70 5.92
C THR A 67 -22.33 -11.64 6.86
N PRO A 68 -22.92 -12.09 7.98
CA PRO A 68 -22.31 -13.12 8.82
C PRO A 68 -21.99 -14.37 8.00
N ASN A 69 -20.82 -14.99 8.24
CA ASN A 69 -20.41 -16.19 7.49
C ASN A 69 -21.41 -17.34 7.57
N SER A 70 -22.16 -17.45 8.68
CA SER A 70 -23.24 -18.42 8.87
C SER A 70 -24.44 -18.22 7.96
N GLU A 71 -24.56 -17.05 7.32
CA GLU A 71 -25.71 -16.65 6.50
C GLU A 71 -25.35 -16.46 5.03
N ILE A 72 -24.08 -16.67 4.66
CA ILE A 72 -23.62 -16.65 3.27
C ILE A 72 -24.27 -17.82 2.54
N ARG A 73 -25.03 -17.52 1.50
CA ARG A 73 -25.69 -18.51 0.63
C ARG A 73 -24.87 -18.72 -0.64
N ILE A 74 -24.60 -19.98 -0.98
CA ILE A 74 -23.97 -20.34 -2.25
C ILE A 74 -25.05 -20.44 -3.34
N GLY A 75 -24.92 -19.67 -4.41
CA GLY A 75 -25.84 -19.69 -5.56
C GLY A 75 -27.09 -18.81 -5.41
N GLY A 76 -27.13 -17.92 -4.43
CA GLY A 76 -28.24 -16.96 -4.22
C GLY A 76 -27.80 -15.69 -3.50
N GLU A 77 -28.73 -14.76 -3.32
CA GLU A 77 -28.45 -13.49 -2.61
C GLU A 77 -28.35 -13.72 -1.10
N SER A 78 -27.28 -13.21 -0.50
CA SER A 78 -27.05 -13.29 0.94
C SER A 78 -27.53 -12.01 1.62
N PRO A 79 -28.13 -12.08 2.82
CA PRO A 79 -28.61 -10.89 3.52
C PRO A 79 -27.44 -9.98 3.91
N VAL A 80 -27.59 -8.68 3.72
CA VAL A 80 -26.59 -7.66 4.05
C VAL A 80 -27.10 -6.82 5.20
N TYR A 81 -26.39 -6.85 6.33
CA TYR A 81 -26.78 -6.10 7.52
C TYR A 81 -25.89 -4.86 7.66
N ASN A 82 -26.49 -3.75 8.08
CA ASN A 82 -25.75 -2.55 8.45
C ASN A 82 -25.12 -2.76 9.83
N THR A 83 -23.81 -2.92 9.89
CA THR A 83 -23.11 -3.36 11.11
C THR A 83 -22.31 -2.25 11.81
N GLY A 84 -22.17 -1.06 11.19
CA GLY A 84 -21.54 0.07 11.86
C GLY A 84 -21.11 1.20 10.92
N PHE A 85 -20.16 2.01 11.39
CA PHE A 85 -19.51 3.06 10.62
C PHE A 85 -18.00 2.91 10.69
N THR A 86 -17.31 3.19 9.59
CA THR A 86 -15.86 3.39 9.57
C THR A 86 -15.55 4.87 9.33
N SER A 87 -14.50 5.37 9.98
CA SER A 87 -14.04 6.75 9.86
C SER A 87 -12.75 6.83 9.06
N ARG A 88 -12.74 7.71 8.07
CA ARG A 88 -11.56 8.07 7.29
C ARG A 88 -11.25 9.54 7.49
N LEU A 89 -10.01 9.87 7.83
CA LEU A 89 -9.51 11.24 7.83
C LEU A 89 -8.75 11.52 6.54
N VAL A 90 -9.06 12.65 5.93
CA VAL A 90 -8.29 13.21 4.80
C VAL A 90 -7.67 14.52 5.28
N LEU A 91 -6.35 14.53 5.42
CA LEU A 91 -5.58 15.66 5.90
C LEU A 91 -4.93 16.36 4.70
N LYS A 92 -5.19 17.66 4.51
CA LYS A 92 -4.36 18.47 3.62
C LYS A 92 -3.13 18.90 4.41
N VAL A 93 -1.96 18.63 3.87
CA VAL A 93 -0.70 18.79 4.59
C VAL A 93 0.34 19.52 3.78
N LYS A 94 1.33 20.06 4.47
CA LYS A 94 2.53 20.64 3.88
C LYS A 94 3.74 19.94 4.49
N SER A 95 4.54 19.30 3.63
CA SER A 95 5.80 18.68 4.06
C SER A 95 6.82 19.74 4.46
N TYR A 96 7.56 19.48 5.54
CA TYR A 96 8.75 20.27 5.88
C TYR A 96 9.92 20.00 4.94
N ASP A 97 9.97 18.79 4.38
CA ASP A 97 10.95 18.42 3.35
C ASP A 97 10.40 18.77 1.97
N LYS A 98 11.06 19.72 1.29
CA LYS A 98 10.70 20.20 -0.05
C LYS A 98 10.84 19.11 -1.13
N SER A 99 11.58 18.04 -0.88
CA SER A 99 11.72 16.91 -1.81
C SER A 99 10.47 16.02 -1.84
N ILE A 100 9.59 16.15 -0.84
CA ILE A 100 8.38 15.33 -0.68
C ILE A 100 7.17 16.11 -1.18
N SER A 101 6.55 15.60 -2.25
CA SER A 101 5.42 16.24 -2.95
C SER A 101 4.04 15.88 -2.39
N VAL A 102 3.99 15.22 -1.22
CA VAL A 102 2.74 14.80 -0.57
C VAL A 102 1.98 16.03 -0.07
N THR A 103 0.75 16.18 -0.52
CA THR A 103 -0.17 17.27 -0.16
C THR A 103 -1.44 16.76 0.54
N GLU A 104 -1.77 15.49 0.38
CA GLU A 104 -2.90 14.83 1.06
C GLU A 104 -2.46 13.53 1.74
N LEU A 105 -2.84 13.36 3.00
CA LEU A 105 -2.73 12.10 3.72
C LEU A 105 -4.13 11.51 3.97
N ILE A 106 -4.27 10.22 3.72
CA ILE A 106 -5.46 9.44 4.04
C ILE A 106 -5.13 8.55 5.23
N PHE A 107 -5.91 8.67 6.30
CA PHE A 107 -5.77 7.85 7.49
C PHE A 107 -7.09 7.14 7.77
N GLU A 108 -7.04 5.80 7.76
CA GLU A 108 -8.20 4.95 8.05
C GLU A 108 -8.22 4.65 9.54
N GLY A 109 -8.96 5.47 10.29
CA GLY A 109 -8.99 5.42 11.74
C GLY A 109 -9.36 6.75 12.35
N TYR A 110 -9.36 6.79 13.68
CA TYR A 110 -9.59 8.00 14.44
C TYR A 110 -8.27 8.60 14.94
N CYS A 111 -8.09 9.90 14.73
CA CYS A 111 -6.96 10.68 15.25
C CYS A 111 -7.47 12.09 15.59
N PRO A 112 -7.27 12.61 16.81
CA PRO A 112 -7.72 13.94 17.22
C PRO A 112 -6.77 15.04 16.70
N VAL A 113 -6.43 14.99 15.42
CA VAL A 113 -5.58 15.98 14.76
C VAL A 113 -6.40 17.21 14.38
N LEU A 114 -5.80 18.38 14.55
CA LEU A 114 -6.39 19.68 14.20
C LEU A 114 -5.54 20.40 13.14
N ALA A 115 -6.17 21.33 12.42
CA ALA A 115 -5.43 22.25 11.58
C ALA A 115 -4.42 23.06 12.43
N GLY A 116 -3.23 23.29 11.89
CA GLY A 116 -2.08 23.88 12.58
C GLY A 116 -1.27 22.90 13.42
N ASN A 117 -1.64 21.62 13.52
CA ASN A 117 -0.81 20.63 14.20
C ASN A 117 0.39 20.20 13.35
N ASP A 118 1.51 19.99 14.04
CA ASP A 118 2.67 19.30 13.49
C ASP A 118 2.50 17.80 13.72
N ILE A 119 2.70 17.01 12.68
CA ILE A 119 2.57 15.56 12.76
C ILE A 119 3.76 14.85 12.14
N SER A 120 4.06 13.65 12.64
CA SER A 120 4.87 12.65 11.94
C SER A 120 3.96 11.53 11.46
N ALA A 121 3.85 11.37 10.15
CA ALA A 121 3.06 10.34 9.50
C ALA A 121 3.96 9.21 9.01
N LEU A 122 3.62 7.96 9.34
CA LEU A 122 4.28 6.78 8.80
C LEU A 122 3.59 6.39 7.50
N ILE A 123 4.31 6.49 6.38
CA ILE A 123 3.75 6.30 5.03
C ILE A 123 4.36 5.05 4.41
N PRO A 124 3.54 4.04 4.05
CA PRO A 124 3.99 2.95 3.19
C PRO A 124 4.22 3.43 1.76
N LYS A 125 5.47 3.32 1.32
CA LYS A 125 5.99 3.74 0.02
C LYS A 125 6.44 2.50 -0.76
N PHE A 126 5.46 1.76 -1.29
CA PHE A 126 5.73 0.58 -2.10
C PHE A 126 4.82 0.47 -3.32
N LYS A 127 5.29 -0.29 -4.32
CA LYS A 127 4.50 -0.82 -5.43
C LYS A 127 4.48 -2.34 -5.33
N GLU A 128 3.31 -2.91 -5.45
CA GLU A 128 3.11 -4.36 -5.48
C GLU A 128 3.23 -4.86 -6.92
N GLU A 129 4.05 -5.89 -7.13
CA GLU A 129 4.14 -6.61 -8.40
C GLU A 129 3.83 -8.08 -8.16
N LYS A 130 2.84 -8.60 -8.89
CA LYS A 130 2.43 -10.00 -8.83
C LYS A 130 2.89 -10.70 -10.09
N LEU A 131 3.66 -11.78 -9.91
CA LEU A 131 3.95 -12.69 -11.00
C LEU A 131 2.98 -13.89 -10.93
N PRO A 132 2.17 -14.14 -11.96
CA PRO A 132 1.38 -15.34 -12.04
C PRO A 132 2.32 -16.54 -12.23
N PHE A 133 2.32 -17.47 -11.27
CA PHE A 133 2.96 -18.77 -11.47
C PHE A 133 2.04 -19.65 -12.31
N TYR A 134 2.62 -20.29 -13.33
CA TYR A 134 1.89 -21.13 -14.28
C TYR A 134 1.58 -22.56 -13.76
N LEU A 135 2.07 -22.99 -12.58
CA LEU A 135 2.01 -24.39 -12.17
C LEU A 135 1.47 -24.66 -10.75
N ASP A 136 1.53 -23.70 -9.82
CA ASP A 136 1.39 -23.96 -8.37
C ASP A 136 0.18 -23.24 -7.74
N GLY A 137 -0.51 -22.38 -8.48
CA GLY A 137 -1.66 -21.61 -8.01
C GLY A 137 -1.35 -20.51 -6.97
N SER A 138 -0.16 -20.50 -6.35
CA SER A 138 0.29 -19.42 -5.45
C SER A 138 1.16 -18.42 -6.21
N GLY A 139 0.58 -17.29 -6.63
CA GLY A 139 1.37 -16.17 -7.16
C GLY A 139 2.33 -15.62 -6.11
N ARG A 140 3.56 -15.26 -6.52
CA ARG A 140 4.49 -14.51 -5.64
C ARG A 140 4.22 -13.02 -5.77
N THR A 141 4.24 -12.34 -4.62
CA THR A 141 4.05 -10.89 -4.53
C THR A 141 5.37 -10.26 -4.11
N PHE A 142 5.83 -9.28 -4.87
CA PHE A 142 7.04 -8.51 -4.62
C PHE A 142 6.66 -7.08 -4.26
N TYR A 143 7.37 -6.50 -3.30
CA TYR A 143 7.17 -5.12 -2.87
C TYR A 143 8.41 -4.29 -3.18
N LEU A 144 8.25 -3.33 -4.08
CA LEU A 144 9.32 -2.50 -4.59
C LEU A 144 9.17 -1.06 -4.09
N ASP A 145 10.28 -0.38 -3.82
CA ASP A 145 10.27 1.04 -3.49
C ASP A 145 9.73 1.88 -4.69
N ARG A 146 9.04 2.99 -4.39
CA ARG A 146 8.47 3.89 -5.40
C ARG A 146 8.52 5.34 -4.96
N LYS A 147 8.47 6.31 -5.85
CA LYS A 147 8.37 7.72 -5.42
C LYS A 147 7.05 8.01 -4.67
N PHE A 148 7.09 8.99 -3.77
CA PHE A 148 5.89 9.55 -3.15
C PHE A 148 4.95 10.13 -4.20
N LYS A 149 3.66 9.96 -3.97
CA LYS A 149 2.56 10.55 -4.72
C LYS A 149 2.07 11.80 -3.99
N LYS A 150 1.30 12.65 -4.66
CA LYS A 150 0.65 13.81 -4.02
C LYS A 150 -0.33 13.40 -2.92
N LYS A 151 -0.95 12.23 -3.09
CA LYS A 151 -1.90 11.65 -2.15
C LYS A 151 -1.37 10.31 -1.68
N GLU A 152 -1.18 10.18 -0.37
CA GLU A 152 -0.65 8.97 0.25
C GLU A 152 -1.56 8.47 1.36
N ILE A 153 -1.50 7.17 1.60
CA ILE A 153 -2.09 6.56 2.79
C ILE A 153 -1.04 6.66 3.90
N THR A 154 -1.48 6.91 5.12
CA THR A 154 -0.64 6.80 6.32
C THR A 154 -1.23 5.78 7.26
N ILE A 155 -0.36 4.99 7.88
CA ILE A 155 -0.72 3.87 8.75
C ILE A 155 -0.54 4.21 10.23
N ARG A 156 0.13 5.32 10.53
CA ARG A 156 0.34 5.83 11.88
C ARG A 156 0.56 7.34 11.82
N ILE A 157 -0.11 8.07 12.71
CA ILE A 157 0.08 9.50 12.91
C ILE A 157 0.56 9.72 14.33
N SER A 158 1.66 10.46 14.48
CA SER A 158 2.11 10.98 15.77
C SER A 158 1.94 12.49 15.79
N ILE A 159 1.18 13.02 16.75
CA ILE A 159 1.04 14.47 16.94
C ILE A 159 2.27 14.96 17.69
N LEU A 160 2.88 16.04 17.19
CA LEU A 160 4.10 16.61 17.73
C LEU A 160 3.79 17.93 18.46
N SER A 161 4.55 18.19 19.51
CA SER A 161 4.61 19.51 20.13
C SER A 161 5.42 20.48 19.26
N PRO A 162 5.33 21.80 19.49
CA PRO A 162 6.20 22.78 18.81
C PRO A 162 7.70 22.53 19.03
N LYS A 163 8.08 21.77 20.07
CA LYS A 163 9.46 21.34 20.36
C LYS A 163 9.84 20.02 19.68
N GLY A 164 8.93 19.42 18.90
CA GLY A 164 9.12 18.14 18.21
C GLY A 164 8.92 16.90 19.08
N THR A 165 8.41 17.05 20.31
CA THR A 165 8.11 15.91 21.21
C THR A 165 6.80 15.24 20.81
N VAL A 166 6.74 13.92 20.81
CA VAL A 166 5.48 13.19 20.52
C VAL A 166 4.50 13.39 21.68
N LEU A 167 3.33 13.94 21.38
CA LEU A 167 2.22 14.14 22.32
C LEU A 167 1.26 12.94 22.33
N GLY A 168 1.14 12.24 21.20
CA GLY A 168 0.32 11.04 21.09
C GLY A 168 0.52 10.37 19.74
N THR A 169 0.24 9.07 19.68
CA THR A 169 0.38 8.23 18.48
C THR A 169 -0.90 7.46 18.24
N TYR A 170 -1.34 7.44 16.99
CA TYR A 170 -2.60 6.87 16.55
C TYR A 170 -2.34 5.97 15.34
N ASP A 171 -2.78 4.73 15.44
CA ASP A 171 -2.58 3.71 14.41
C ASP A 171 -3.83 3.56 13.55
N ALA A 172 -3.62 3.36 12.26
CA ALA A 172 -4.70 3.05 11.33
C ALA A 172 -5.21 1.64 11.56
N VAL A 173 -6.45 1.36 11.14
CA VAL A 173 -7.08 0.04 11.26
C VAL A 173 -6.24 -1.05 10.58
N ASN A 174 -5.52 -0.72 9.50
CA ASN A 174 -4.67 -1.62 8.75
C ASN A 174 -3.18 -1.59 9.18
N TYR A 175 -2.85 -1.06 10.36
CA TYR A 175 -1.46 -0.94 10.80
C TYR A 175 -0.74 -2.30 10.85
N GLU A 176 -1.42 -3.35 11.29
CA GLU A 176 -0.84 -4.69 11.44
C GLU A 176 -0.34 -5.31 10.13
N ASP A 177 -0.92 -4.91 9.00
CA ASP A 177 -0.50 -5.38 7.67
C ASP A 177 0.93 -4.93 7.32
N PHE A 178 1.41 -3.87 7.97
CA PHE A 178 2.72 -3.26 7.72
C PHE A 178 3.68 -3.40 8.89
N ALA A 179 3.19 -3.82 10.06
CA ALA A 179 3.97 -3.88 11.30
C ALA A 179 4.69 -5.21 11.53
N LYS A 180 4.36 -6.26 10.78
CA LYS A 180 4.96 -7.59 10.93
C LYS A 180 6.39 -7.59 10.38
N LYS A 181 7.35 -7.92 11.25
CA LYS A 181 8.76 -8.19 10.90
C LYS A 181 8.95 -9.67 10.61
#